data_AF-A0A1A8SFH1-F1
#
_entry.id   AF-A0A1A8SFH1-F1
#
_cell.length_a   1.000
_cell.length_b   1.000
_cell.length_c   1.000
_cell.angle_alpha   90.00
_cell.angle_beta   90.00
_cell.angle_gamma   90.00
#
_symmetry.space_group_name_H-M   'P 1'
#
loop_
_entity.id
_entity.type
_entity.pdbx_description
1 polymer ?
#
loop_
_entity_poly.entity_id
_entity_poly.type
_entity_poly.pdbx_seq_one_letter_code
_entity_poly.pdbx_strand_id
1 'polypeptide(L)'
;LPVWNPENPSVGDKVARAIVYFVALVYMFLGMSIIADRFMSSIEVITSQEKEITIRKPNGETTTATVRIWNETVSNLTLMALGSSAPEILLSVIEVCGHNFQAGSLGPSTIVGSAAFNMFVIIALCVYVVPDGETRKIKHLRVFFVTAAWSVFAYIWL
;
A
#
# COMPACT_ATOMS: atom_id res chain seq x y z
N LEU A 1 -13.32 26.17 9.76
CA LEU A 1 -13.79 26.24 11.17
C LEU A 1 -12.88 27.21 11.91
N PRO A 2 -13.41 28.14 12.72
CA PRO A 2 -12.56 29.02 13.52
C PRO A 2 -11.69 28.16 14.44
N VAL A 3 -10.38 28.28 14.30
CA VAL A 3 -9.41 27.55 15.11
C VAL A 3 -9.52 28.09 16.54
N TRP A 4 -10.12 27.30 17.43
CA TRP A 4 -10.19 27.64 18.84
C TRP A 4 -8.79 27.50 19.43
N ASN A 5 -8.09 28.62 19.61
CA ASN A 5 -6.84 28.69 20.35
C ASN A 5 -7.15 28.82 21.86
N PRO A 6 -6.92 27.79 22.67
CA PRO A 6 -7.05 27.91 24.11
C PRO A 6 -5.81 28.61 24.65
N GLU A 7 -5.95 29.84 25.13
CA GLU A 7 -4.90 30.53 25.86
C GLU A 7 -4.67 29.81 27.20
N ASN A 8 -3.47 29.23 27.37
CA ASN A 8 -2.98 28.57 28.59
C ASN A 8 -3.96 27.59 29.28
N PRO A 9 -4.26 26.42 28.67
CA PRO A 9 -5.08 25.41 29.32
C PRO A 9 -4.39 24.83 30.56
N SER A 10 -5.18 24.46 31.57
CA SER A 10 -4.69 23.81 32.78
C SER A 10 -3.99 22.48 32.45
N VAL A 11 -3.12 21.99 33.33
CA VAL A 11 -2.45 20.69 33.13
C VAL A 11 -3.47 19.56 32.98
N GLY A 12 -4.57 19.60 33.74
CA GLY A 12 -5.68 18.65 33.63
C GLY A 12 -6.34 18.68 32.25
N ASP A 13 -6.61 19.87 31.70
CA ASP A 13 -7.22 20.01 30.37
C ASP A 13 -6.29 19.51 29.25
N LYS A 14 -4.98 19.76 29.37
CA LYS A 14 -3.99 19.24 28.43
C LYS A 14 -3.97 17.72 28.42
N VAL A 15 -3.95 17.09 29.61
CA VAL A 15 -3.95 15.63 29.75
C VAL A 15 -5.26 15.04 29.23
N ALA A 16 -6.41 15.62 29.58
CA ALA A 16 -7.71 15.16 29.11
C ALA A 16 -7.82 15.22 27.57
N ARG A 17 -7.39 16.34 26.96
CA ARG A 17 -7.37 16.48 25.49
C ARG A 17 -6.40 15.51 24.84
N ALA A 18 -5.22 15.31 25.40
CA ALA A 18 -4.25 14.34 24.90
C ALA A 18 -4.86 12.93 24.86
N ILE A 19 -5.57 12.52 25.92
CA ILE A 19 -6.26 11.23 25.98
C ILE A 19 -7.36 11.14 24.91
N VAL A 20 -8.22 12.16 24.81
CA VAL A 20 -9.31 12.17 23.81
C VAL A 20 -8.76 12.11 22.38
N TYR A 21 -7.74 12.92 22.07
CA TYR A 21 -7.10 12.89 20.75
C TYR A 21 -6.39 11.57 20.49
N PHE A 22 -5.76 10.97 21.50
CA PHE A 22 -5.12 9.67 21.35
C PHE A 22 -6.15 8.56 21.05
N VAL A 23 -7.25 8.50 21.79
CA VAL A 23 -8.32 7.52 21.54
C VAL A 23 -8.97 7.76 20.17
N ALA A 24 -9.24 9.01 19.81
CA ALA A 24 -9.79 9.35 18.49
C ALA A 24 -8.83 8.95 17.35
N LEU A 25 -7.53 9.17 17.54
CA LEU A 25 -6.49 8.77 16.57
C LEU A 25 -6.45 7.25 16.42
N VAL A 26 -6.45 6.49 17.52
CA VAL A 26 -6.48 5.02 17.49
C VAL A 26 -7.75 4.51 16.79
N TYR A 27 -8.90 5.10 17.09
CA TYR A 27 -10.16 4.75 16.44
C TYR A 27 -10.13 4.97 14.92
N MET A 28 -9.66 6.15 14.47
CA MET A 28 -9.52 6.46 13.05
C MET A 28 -8.50 5.56 12.36
N PHE A 29 -7.38 5.28 13.04
CA PHE A 29 -6.34 4.38 12.53
C PHE A 29 -6.88 2.96 12.32
N LEU A 30 -7.63 2.42 13.28
CA LEU A 30 -8.29 1.11 13.14
C LEU A 30 -9.29 1.10 11.99
N GLY A 31 -10.11 2.15 11.85
CA GLY A 31 -11.05 2.29 10.74
C GLY A 31 -10.36 2.25 9.37
N MET A 32 -9.27 3.03 9.21
CA MET A 32 -8.48 3.04 7.98
C MET A 32 -7.81 1.68 7.71
N SER A 33 -7.29 1.02 8.75
CA SER A 33 -6.67 -0.31 8.63
C SER A 33 -7.66 -1.37 8.13
N ILE A 34 -8.90 -1.37 8.65
CA ILE A 34 -9.94 -2.31 8.21
C ILE A 34 -10.32 -2.08 6.74
N ILE A 35 -10.44 -0.81 6.33
CA ILE A 35 -10.77 -0.47 4.93
C ILE A 35 -9.63 -0.89 4.00
N ALA A 36 -8.38 -0.63 4.37
CA ALA A 36 -7.21 -1.03 3.60
C ALA A 36 -7.15 -2.55 3.41
N ASP A 37 -7.37 -3.32 4.50
CA ASP A 37 -7.40 -4.78 4.46
C ASP A 37 -8.52 -5.30 3.53
N ARG A 38 -9.72 -4.74 3.66
CA ARG A 38 -10.85 -5.15 2.81
C ARG A 38 -10.62 -4.83 1.33
N PHE A 39 -10.01 -3.69 1.04
CA PHE A 39 -9.65 -3.29 -0.32
C PHE A 39 -8.60 -4.24 -0.90
N MET A 40 -7.55 -4.55 -0.14
CA MET A 40 -6.50 -5.48 -0.56
C MET A 40 -7.05 -6.89 -0.81
N SER A 41 -7.88 -7.41 0.09
CA SER A 41 -8.59 -8.68 -0.08
C SER A 41 -9.44 -8.71 -1.36
N SER A 42 -10.06 -7.58 -1.72
CA SER A 42 -10.85 -7.49 -2.95
C SER A 42 -9.98 -7.56 -4.21
N ILE A 43 -8.80 -6.92 -4.19
CA ILE A 43 -7.83 -7.00 -5.28
C ILE A 43 -7.28 -8.42 -5.45
N GLU A 44 -7.00 -9.12 -4.36
CA GLU A 44 -6.53 -10.50 -4.38
C GLU A 44 -7.54 -11.44 -5.06
N VAL A 45 -8.84 -11.29 -4.74
CA VAL A 45 -9.91 -12.07 -5.39
C VAL A 45 -10.01 -11.78 -6.89
N ILE A 46 -9.74 -10.55 -7.31
CA ILE A 46 -9.75 -10.17 -8.74
C ILE A 46 -8.55 -10.77 -9.48
N THR A 47 -7.36 -10.73 -8.87
CA THR A 47 -6.14 -11.23 -9.50
C THR A 47 -6.06 -12.76 -9.52
N SER A 48 -6.77 -13.44 -8.62
CA SER A 48 -6.84 -14.90 -8.54
C SER A 48 -7.89 -15.55 -9.46
N GLN A 49 -8.59 -14.79 -10.31
CA GLN A 49 -9.61 -15.36 -11.19
C GLN A 49 -8.99 -16.27 -12.26
N GLU A 50 -9.54 -17.48 -12.38
CA GLU A 50 -9.15 -18.48 -13.38
C GLU A 50 -10.22 -18.62 -14.46
N LYS A 51 -9.79 -18.83 -15.69
CA LYS A 51 -10.64 -19.05 -16.86
C LYS A 51 -10.29 -20.39 -17.49
N GLU A 52 -11.29 -21.23 -17.69
CA GLU A 52 -11.16 -22.43 -18.51
C GLU A 52 -11.10 -22.05 -19.99
N ILE A 53 -10.02 -22.46 -20.66
CA ILE A 53 -9.87 -22.36 -22.09
C ILE A 53 -9.79 -23.74 -22.71
N THR A 54 -10.68 -24.00 -23.67
CA THR A 54 -10.67 -25.22 -24.46
C THR A 54 -9.67 -25.06 -25.60
N ILE A 55 -8.49 -25.69 -25.47
CA ILE A 55 -7.48 -25.69 -26.52
C ILE A 55 -7.78 -26.89 -27.43
N ARG A 56 -8.15 -26.61 -28.69
CA ARG A 56 -8.21 -27.62 -29.75
C ARG A 56 -6.79 -27.92 -30.21
N LYS A 57 -6.32 -29.13 -29.95
CA LYS A 57 -5.02 -29.58 -30.48
C LYS A 57 -5.15 -29.96 -31.97
N PRO A 58 -4.06 -29.97 -32.75
CA PRO A 58 -4.07 -30.29 -34.19
C PRO A 58 -4.62 -31.69 -34.53
N ASN A 59 -4.66 -32.57 -33.54
CA ASN A 59 -5.13 -33.95 -33.56
C ASN A 59 -6.64 -34.12 -33.25
N GLY A 60 -7.41 -33.02 -33.18
CA GLY A 60 -8.88 -33.06 -33.03
C GLY A 60 -9.39 -33.23 -31.61
N GLU A 61 -8.52 -33.54 -30.64
CA GLU A 61 -8.86 -33.59 -29.22
C GLU A 61 -8.95 -32.17 -28.61
N THR A 62 -10.03 -31.92 -27.88
CA THR A 62 -10.21 -30.73 -27.04
C THR A 62 -9.69 -31.01 -25.64
N THR A 63 -8.64 -30.32 -25.20
CA THR A 63 -8.19 -30.34 -23.80
C THR A 63 -8.59 -29.04 -23.13
N THR A 64 -9.34 -29.13 -22.03
CA THR A 64 -9.68 -27.97 -21.20
C THR A 64 -8.51 -27.69 -20.26
N ALA A 65 -7.96 -26.48 -20.31
CA ALA A 65 -6.93 -26.02 -19.38
C ALA A 65 -7.45 -24.81 -18.61
N THR A 66 -7.29 -24.82 -17.28
CA THR A 66 -7.51 -23.65 -16.43
C THR A 66 -6.28 -22.76 -16.50
N VAL A 67 -6.46 -21.50 -16.91
CA VAL A 67 -5.40 -20.48 -16.84
C VAL A 67 -5.88 -19.30 -16.04
N ARG A 68 -4.98 -18.69 -15.26
CA ARG A 68 -5.26 -17.40 -14.62
C ARG A 68 -5.53 -16.34 -15.68
N ILE A 69 -6.57 -15.53 -15.45
CA ILE A 69 -6.94 -14.43 -16.34
C ILE A 69 -5.82 -13.37 -16.37
N TRP A 70 -5.23 -13.12 -15.20
CA TRP A 70 -4.18 -12.12 -15.05
C TRP A 70 -2.79 -12.77 -15.03
N ASN A 71 -1.85 -12.14 -15.75
CA ASN A 71 -0.44 -12.48 -15.63
C ASN A 71 0.07 -12.11 -14.24
N GLU A 72 0.72 -13.04 -13.53
CA GLU A 72 1.20 -12.85 -12.16
C GLU A 72 2.08 -11.60 -11.98
N THR A 73 2.93 -11.30 -12.97
CA THR A 73 3.81 -10.12 -12.92
C THR A 73 3.00 -8.82 -13.01
N VAL A 74 1.97 -8.79 -13.87
CA VAL A 74 1.09 -7.62 -14.05
C VAL A 74 0.17 -7.46 -12.83
N SER A 75 -0.36 -8.56 -12.29
CA SER A 75 -1.16 -8.54 -11.06
C SER A 75 -0.37 -7.97 -9.88
N ASN A 76 0.84 -8.47 -9.66
CA ASN A 76 1.63 -8.11 -8.48
C ASN A 76 2.21 -6.69 -8.57
N LEU A 77 2.75 -6.30 -9.74
CA LEU A 77 3.37 -4.98 -9.89
C LEU A 77 2.37 -3.85 -10.07
N THR A 78 1.16 -4.16 -10.54
CA THR A 78 0.17 -3.11 -10.86
C THR A 78 -1.01 -3.17 -9.90
N LEU A 79 -1.80 -4.24 -9.93
CA LEU A 79 -3.06 -4.29 -9.18
C LEU A 79 -2.83 -4.42 -7.67
N MET A 80 -1.95 -5.31 -7.25
CA MET A 80 -1.62 -5.54 -5.84
C MET A 80 -0.86 -4.36 -5.22
N ALA A 81 0.11 -3.80 -5.93
CA ALA A 81 0.86 -2.62 -5.47
C ALA A 81 -0.01 -1.35 -5.37
N LEU A 82 -0.93 -1.16 -6.32
CA LEU A 82 -1.93 -0.08 -6.25
C LEU A 82 -2.94 -0.35 -5.12
N GLY A 83 -3.32 -1.62 -4.94
CA GLY A 83 -4.11 -2.15 -3.83
C GLY A 83 -3.62 -1.64 -2.48
N SER A 84 -2.34 -1.91 -2.19
CA SER A 84 -1.73 -1.53 -0.92
C SER A 84 -1.54 -0.03 -0.72
N SER A 85 -1.49 0.77 -1.81
CA SER A 85 -1.20 2.21 -1.77
C SER A 85 -2.45 3.10 -1.93
N ALA A 86 -3.62 2.50 -2.15
CA ALA A 86 -4.85 3.22 -2.40
C ALA A 86 -5.31 4.11 -1.23
N PRO A 87 -5.19 3.71 0.05
CA PRO A 87 -5.51 4.59 1.18
C PRO A 87 -4.68 5.88 1.20
N GLU A 88 -3.38 5.78 0.89
CA GLU A 88 -2.45 6.90 0.86
C GLU A 88 -2.71 7.85 -0.31
N ILE A 89 -3.02 7.28 -1.49
CA ILE A 89 -3.44 8.05 -2.66
C ILE A 89 -4.75 8.78 -2.37
N LEU A 90 -5.73 8.11 -1.74
CA LEU A 90 -7.00 8.71 -1.40
C LEU A 90 -6.83 9.87 -0.41
N LEU A 91 -5.98 9.73 0.60
CA LEU A 91 -5.66 10.80 1.53
C LEU A 91 -5.05 12.01 0.81
N SER A 92 -4.12 11.77 -0.12
CA SER A 92 -3.48 12.80 -0.93
C SER A 92 -4.50 13.55 -1.81
N VAL A 93 -5.46 12.83 -2.40
CA VAL A 93 -6.54 13.44 -3.19
C VAL A 93 -7.45 14.29 -2.31
N ILE A 94 -7.84 13.80 -1.14
CA ILE A 94 -8.69 14.54 -0.19
C ILE A 94 -7.98 15.83 0.26
N GLU A 95 -6.68 15.78 0.55
CA GLU A 95 -5.89 16.95 0.93
C GLU A 95 -5.86 18.01 -0.18
N VAL A 96 -5.57 17.60 -1.43
CA VAL A 96 -5.53 18.51 -2.58
C VAL A 96 -6.90 19.14 -2.84
N CYS A 97 -7.96 18.35 -2.80
CA CYS A 97 -9.33 18.85 -2.96
C CYS A 97 -9.74 19.80 -1.81
N GLY A 98 -9.30 19.53 -0.58
CA GLY A 98 -9.57 20.37 0.59
C GLY A 98 -8.80 21.70 0.58
N HIS A 99 -7.65 21.76 -0.11
CA HIS A 99 -6.80 22.95 -0.22
C HIS A 99 -6.94 23.70 -1.56
N ASN A 100 -8.15 23.76 -2.14
CA ASN A 100 -8.40 24.45 -3.42
C ASN A 100 -7.44 24.02 -4.56
N PHE A 101 -7.16 22.72 -4.66
CA PHE A 101 -6.22 22.12 -5.61
C PHE A 101 -4.75 22.54 -5.43
N GLN A 102 -4.37 23.05 -4.26
CA GLN A 102 -2.98 23.21 -3.89
C GLN A 102 -2.44 21.94 -3.23
N ALA A 103 -1.27 21.49 -3.68
CA ALA A 103 -0.59 20.36 -3.06
C ALA A 103 -0.11 20.76 -1.66
N GLY A 104 -0.67 20.12 -0.63
CA GLY A 104 -0.12 20.17 0.70
C GLY A 104 1.13 19.30 0.82
N SER A 105 1.86 19.45 1.92
CA SER A 105 3.06 18.65 2.17
C SER A 105 2.76 17.22 2.61
N LEU A 106 1.54 16.92 3.08
CA LEU A 106 1.23 15.61 3.65
C LEU A 106 1.23 14.52 2.58
N GLY A 107 0.67 14.78 1.40
CA GLY A 107 0.61 13.83 0.28
C GLY A 107 1.99 13.35 -0.16
N PRO A 108 2.90 14.25 -0.63
CA PRO A 108 4.26 13.87 -1.04
C PRO A 108 5.04 13.16 0.07
N SER A 109 4.97 13.67 1.31
CA SER A 109 5.67 13.05 2.44
C SER A 109 5.13 11.65 2.78
N THR A 110 3.83 11.42 2.64
CA THR A 110 3.22 10.10 2.88
C THR A 110 3.64 9.09 1.81
N ILE A 111 3.62 9.49 0.53
CA ILE A 111 3.99 8.61 -0.59
C ILE A 111 5.47 8.18 -0.49
N VAL A 112 6.37 9.15 -0.33
CA VAL A 112 7.81 8.87 -0.26
C VAL A 112 8.18 8.15 1.04
N GLY A 113 7.54 8.49 2.15
CA GLY A 113 7.69 7.79 3.42
C GLY A 113 7.29 6.31 3.32
N SER A 114 6.15 6.00 2.70
CA SER A 114 5.69 4.63 2.47
C SER A 114 6.64 3.84 1.56
N ALA A 115 7.15 4.46 0.48
CA ALA A 115 8.14 3.85 -0.40
C ALA A 115 9.45 3.50 0.36
N ALA A 116 9.94 4.40 1.21
CA ALA A 116 11.12 4.14 2.04
C ALA A 116 10.86 3.03 3.08
N PHE A 117 9.67 3.02 3.71
CA PHE A 117 9.28 1.99 4.66
C PHE A 117 9.24 0.59 4.01
N ASN A 118 8.67 0.49 2.81
CA ASN A 118 8.64 -0.76 2.05
C ASN A 118 10.05 -1.23 1.67
N MET A 119 10.93 -0.31 1.26
CA MET A 119 12.29 -0.66 0.84
C MET A 119 13.20 -1.06 2.00
N PHE A 120 13.13 -0.37 3.15
CA PHE A 120 14.04 -0.63 4.26
C PHE A 120 13.45 -1.58 5.29
N VAL A 121 12.25 -1.28 5.79
CA VAL A 121 11.68 -1.99 6.95
C VAL A 121 11.05 -3.31 6.53
N ILE A 122 10.19 -3.31 5.51
CA ILE A 122 9.51 -4.54 5.07
C ILE A 122 10.53 -5.53 4.50
N ILE A 123 11.46 -5.09 3.63
CA ILE A 123 12.50 -5.98 3.11
C ILE A 123 13.36 -6.55 4.24
N ALA A 124 13.79 -5.73 5.21
CA ALA A 124 14.55 -6.23 6.36
C ALA A 124 13.77 -7.29 7.15
N LEU A 125 12.48 -7.07 7.39
CA LEU A 125 11.61 -8.05 8.05
C LEU A 125 11.47 -9.33 7.21
N CYS A 126 11.27 -9.22 5.90
CA CYS A 126 11.19 -10.38 5.00
C CYS A 126 12.47 -11.21 4.99
N VAL A 127 13.64 -10.59 5.14
CA VAL A 127 14.94 -11.27 5.26
C VAL A 127 15.08 -11.91 6.65
N TYR A 128 14.68 -11.20 7.71
CA TYR A 128 14.77 -11.67 9.10
C TYR A 128 13.91 -12.91 9.39
N VAL A 129 12.74 -13.02 8.75
CA VAL A 129 11.80 -14.14 8.96
C VAL A 129 12.22 -15.42 8.22
N VAL A 130 13.25 -15.37 7.37
CA VAL A 130 13.75 -16.58 6.68
C VAL A 130 14.38 -17.54 7.70
N PRO A 131 13.93 -18.80 7.79
CA PRO A 131 14.48 -19.78 8.72
C PRO A 131 15.95 -20.10 8.44
N ASP A 132 16.69 -20.45 9.50
CA ASP A 132 18.09 -20.87 9.39
C ASP A 132 18.23 -22.08 8.45
N GLY A 133 19.15 -21.97 7.49
CA GLY A 133 19.40 -23.00 6.48
C GLY A 133 18.56 -22.90 5.21
N GLU A 134 17.56 -22.02 5.16
CA GLU A 134 16.82 -21.72 3.92
C GLU A 134 17.40 -20.50 3.20
N THR A 135 17.47 -20.57 1.87
CA THR A 135 17.83 -19.41 1.04
C THR A 135 16.67 -19.05 0.12
N ARG A 136 16.37 -17.74 0.02
CA ARG A 136 15.38 -17.20 -0.91
C ARG A 136 16.10 -16.37 -1.96
N LYS A 137 15.75 -16.58 -3.23
CA LYS A 137 16.32 -15.83 -4.37
C LYS A 137 15.25 -14.95 -5.01
N ILE A 138 15.64 -13.73 -5.37
CA ILE A 138 14.79 -12.81 -6.11
C ILE A 138 14.78 -13.23 -7.59
N LYS A 139 13.61 -13.65 -8.10
CA LYS A 139 13.46 -14.11 -9.49
C LYS A 139 13.62 -12.98 -10.51
N HIS A 140 13.19 -11.77 -10.17
CA HIS A 140 13.14 -10.62 -11.10
C HIS A 140 14.02 -9.46 -10.62
N LEU A 141 15.34 -9.65 -10.64
CA LEU A 141 16.30 -8.63 -10.20
C LEU A 141 16.18 -7.30 -10.96
N ARG A 142 15.83 -7.32 -12.25
CA ARG A 142 15.67 -6.09 -13.05
C ARG A 142 14.54 -5.21 -12.52
N VAL A 143 13.41 -5.83 -12.17
CA VAL A 143 12.26 -5.11 -11.59
C VAL A 143 12.65 -4.52 -10.25
N PHE A 144 13.34 -5.30 -9.42
CA PHE A 144 13.86 -4.83 -8.13
C PHE A 144 14.75 -3.59 -8.28
N PHE A 145 15.72 -3.60 -9.20
CA PHE A 145 16.59 -2.44 -9.42
C PHE A 145 15.82 -1.20 -9.90
N VAL A 146 14.85 -1.37 -10.80
CA VAL A 146 14.02 -0.24 -11.26
C VAL A 146 13.19 0.35 -10.13
N THR A 147 12.55 -0.50 -9.32
CA THR A 147 11.77 -0.06 -8.15
C THR A 147 12.65 0.64 -7.12
N ALA A 148 13.80 0.04 -6.76
CA ALA A 148 14.74 0.62 -5.80
C ALA A 148 15.30 1.96 -6.29
N ALA A 149 15.64 2.09 -7.58
CA ALA A 149 16.13 3.34 -8.15
C ALA A 149 15.08 4.46 -8.05
N TRP A 150 13.82 4.17 -8.38
CA TRP A 150 12.73 5.15 -8.25
C TRP A 150 12.41 5.50 -6.80
N SER A 151 12.46 4.53 -5.88
CA SER A 151 12.28 4.79 -4.44
C SER A 151 13.38 5.70 -3.89
N VAL A 152 14.65 5.44 -4.23
CA VAL A 152 15.79 6.28 -3.80
C VAL A 152 15.70 7.67 -4.44
N PHE A 153 15.36 7.75 -5.73
CA PHE A 153 15.17 9.04 -6.40
C PHE A 153 14.06 9.87 -5.74
N ALA A 154 12.91 9.27 -5.45
CA ALA A 154 11.80 9.95 -4.78
C ALA A 154 12.19 10.45 -3.39
N TYR A 155 13.05 9.72 -2.67
CA TYR A 155 13.60 10.16 -1.39
C TYR A 155 14.56 11.35 -1.51
N ILE A 156 15.44 11.35 -2.53
CA ILE A 156 16.36 12.47 -2.80
C ILE A 156 15.62 13.73 -3.27
N TRP A 157 14.49 13.55 -3.95
CA TRP A 157 13.69 14.66 -4.48
C TRP A 157 12.97 15.47 -3.39
N LEU A 158 12.62 14.86 -2.27
CA LEU A 158 11.92 15.49 -1.14
C LEU A 158 12.86 16.33 -0.28
#